data_AF-A0A8I6WXI8-F1
#
_entry.id   AF-A0A8I6WXI8-F1
#
_cell.length_a   1.000
_cell.length_b   1.000
_cell.length_c   1.000
_cell.angle_alpha   90.00
_cell.angle_beta   90.00
_cell.angle_gamma   90.00
#
_symmetry.space_group_name_H-M   'P 1'
#
loop_
_entity.id
_entity.type
_entity.pdbx_description
1 polymer ?
#
loop_
_entity_poly.entity_id
_entity_poly.type
_entity_poly.pdbx_seq_one_letter_code
_entity_poly.pdbx_strand_id
1 'polypeptide(L)'
;MVLAELGGSISRALARMSSATVVDESVLRECLNEIARALMQSDVRFKTVCDLQANIRKTVNLEALAAGTNKRRIIETSVGKELCKMLDTGKPAFVPKKGKPNVVMFVGLQGSGKTTTCTKYAHYHQRKGFKPSLVC
;
A
#
# COMPACT_ATOMS: atom_id res chain seq x y z
N MET A 1 -12.11 9.96 3.46
CA MET A 1 -11.59 10.57 4.71
C MET A 1 -10.48 9.72 5.33
N VAL A 2 -10.69 8.43 5.60
CA VAL A 2 -9.70 7.52 6.22
C VAL A 2 -8.34 7.47 5.51
N LEU A 3 -8.30 7.35 4.17
CA LEU A 3 -7.03 7.22 3.44
C LEU A 3 -6.17 8.50 3.49
N ALA A 4 -6.82 9.66 3.50
CA ALA A 4 -6.12 10.95 3.61
C ALA A 4 -5.53 11.12 5.02
N GLU A 5 -6.22 10.62 6.04
CA GLU A 5 -5.78 10.64 7.44
C GLU A 5 -4.61 9.67 7.69
N LEU A 6 -4.67 8.47 7.10
CA LEU A 6 -3.56 7.51 7.09
C LEU A 6 -2.32 8.11 6.42
N GLY A 7 -2.48 8.65 5.21
CA GLY A 7 -1.39 9.30 4.47
C GLY A 7 -0.77 10.43 5.27
N GLY A 8 -1.60 11.31 5.84
CA GLY A 8 -1.16 12.40 6.70
C GLY A 8 -0.40 11.92 7.95
N SER A 9 -0.84 10.82 8.58
CA SER A 9 -0.17 10.25 9.75
C SER A 9 1.20 9.69 9.43
N ILE A 10 1.33 8.96 8.31
CA ILE A 10 2.63 8.43 7.84
C ILE A 10 3.57 9.58 7.47
N SER A 11 3.08 10.59 6.73
CA SER A 11 3.88 11.75 6.36
C SER A 11 4.37 12.54 7.58
N ARG A 12 3.54 12.69 8.62
CA ARG A 12 3.94 13.33 9.88
C ARG A 12 5.01 12.52 10.63
N ALA A 13 4.88 11.20 10.70
CA ALA A 13 5.88 10.34 11.34
C ALA A 13 7.24 10.44 10.64
N LEU A 14 7.25 10.41 9.29
CA LEU A 14 8.46 10.58 8.49
C LEU A 14 9.05 11.99 8.62
N ALA A 15 8.21 13.04 8.65
CA ALA A 15 8.66 14.41 8.84
C ALA A 15 9.29 14.65 10.23
N ARG A 16 8.72 14.04 11.29
CA ARG A 16 9.32 14.09 12.64
C ARG A 16 10.69 13.43 12.66
N MET A 17 10.80 12.24 12.08
CA MET A 17 12.08 11.54 11.96
C MET A 17 13.10 12.34 11.14
N SER A 18 12.69 12.99 10.05
CA SER A 18 13.59 13.78 9.20
C SER A 18 14.02 15.10 9.84
N SER A 19 13.22 15.65 10.77
CA SER A 19 13.58 16.83 11.58
C SER A 19 14.54 16.54 12.74
N ALA A 20 14.70 15.27 13.14
CA ALA A 20 15.59 14.89 14.24
C ALA A 20 17.06 15.13 13.88
N THR A 21 17.82 15.77 14.79
CA THR A 21 19.23 16.14 14.61
C THR A 21 20.12 14.92 14.38
N VAL A 22 19.87 13.84 15.11
CA VAL A 22 20.53 12.55 14.98
C VAL A 22 19.46 11.48 14.80
N VAL A 23 19.66 10.59 13.83
CA VAL A 23 18.75 9.46 13.58
C VAL A 23 19.32 8.23 14.25
N ASP A 24 18.87 8.00 15.49
CA ASP A 24 19.21 6.84 16.31
C ASP A 24 18.17 5.72 16.17
N GLU A 25 18.50 4.54 16.70
CA GLU A 25 17.59 3.39 16.70
C GLU A 25 16.30 3.66 17.49
N SER A 26 16.35 4.50 18.53
CA SER A 26 15.18 4.98 19.28
C SER A 26 14.22 5.76 18.39
N VAL A 27 14.73 6.74 17.63
CA VAL A 27 13.94 7.57 16.70
C VAL A 27 13.32 6.71 15.61
N LEU A 28 14.07 5.74 15.07
CA LEU A 28 13.54 4.77 14.10
C LEU A 28 12.41 3.93 14.70
N ARG A 29 12.59 3.43 15.92
CA ARG A 29 11.58 2.63 16.62
C ARG A 29 10.30 3.42 16.89
N GLU A 30 10.42 4.68 17.30
CA GLU A 30 9.28 5.56 17.52
C GLU A 30 8.51 5.83 16.23
N CYS A 31 9.22 6.15 15.14
CA CYS A 31 8.64 6.36 13.82
C CYS A 31 7.87 5.11 13.34
N LEU A 32 8.47 3.92 13.44
CA LEU A 32 7.83 2.66 13.07
C LEU A 32 6.61 2.33 13.93
N ASN A 33 6.62 2.72 15.21
CA ASN A 33 5.47 2.53 16.09
C ASN A 33 4.32 3.47 15.74
N GLU A 34 4.59 4.73 15.37
CA GLU A 34 3.56 5.67 14.90
C GLU A 34 2.92 5.18 13.59
N ILE A 35 3.73 4.73 12.63
CA ILE A 35 3.24 4.14 11.37
C ILE A 35 2.40 2.89 11.64
N ALA A 36 2.85 2.00 12.53
CA ALA A 36 2.11 0.79 12.86
C ALA A 36 0.75 1.09 13.50
N ARG A 37 0.67 2.08 14.40
CA ARG A 37 -0.60 2.52 14.99
C ARG A 37 -1.56 3.04 13.91
N ALA A 38 -1.06 3.86 12.98
CA ALA A 38 -1.87 4.38 11.89
C ALA A 38 -2.40 3.25 10.97
N LEU A 39 -1.57 2.25 10.66
CA LEU A 39 -1.97 1.08 9.88
C LEU A 39 -3.02 0.23 10.61
N MET A 40 -2.84 -0.01 11.90
CA MET A 40 -3.81 -0.77 12.71
C MET A 40 -5.16 -0.04 12.84
N GLN A 41 -5.14 1.29 12.98
CA GLN A 41 -6.36 2.12 12.96
C GLN A 41 -7.08 2.09 11.61
N SER A 42 -6.38 1.71 10.54
CA SER A 42 -6.92 1.62 9.17
C SER A 42 -7.33 0.18 8.79
N ASP A 43 -7.65 -0.66 9.77
CA ASP A 43 -8.06 -2.06 9.60
C ASP A 43 -7.02 -2.98 8.92
N VAL A 44 -5.73 -2.64 9.01
CA VAL A 44 -4.65 -3.53 8.55
C VAL A 44 -4.39 -4.62 9.58
N ARG A 45 -4.28 -5.87 9.11
CA ARG A 45 -4.04 -7.03 9.98
C ARG A 45 -2.71 -6.90 10.73
N PHE A 46 -2.73 -7.10 12.05
CA PHE A 46 -1.57 -7.02 12.93
C PHE A 46 -0.35 -7.81 12.43
N LYS A 47 -0.56 -9.05 11.99
CA LYS A 47 0.52 -9.90 11.44
C LYS A 47 1.29 -9.21 10.31
N THR A 48 0.58 -8.60 9.36
CA THR A 48 1.18 -7.87 8.23
C THR A 48 1.97 -6.66 8.71
N VAL A 49 1.49 -5.96 9.74
CA VAL A 49 2.19 -4.80 10.33
C VAL A 49 3.47 -5.23 11.05
N CYS A 50 3.44 -6.35 11.79
CA CYS A 50 4.63 -6.91 12.42
C CYS A 50 5.68 -7.34 11.40
N ASP A 51 5.25 -8.02 10.32
CA ASP A 51 6.14 -8.45 9.25
C ASP A 51 6.81 -7.24 8.57
N LEU A 52 6.04 -6.17 8.32
CA LEU A 52 6.54 -4.91 7.78
C LEU A 52 7.61 -4.28 8.70
N GLN A 53 7.34 -4.19 10.01
CA GLN A 53 8.32 -3.64 10.96
C GLN A 53 9.60 -4.47 11.02
N ALA A 54 9.49 -5.80 11.03
CA ALA A 54 10.64 -6.70 11.04
C ALA A 54 11.48 -6.57 9.77
N ASN A 55 10.84 -6.46 8.60
CA ASN A 55 11.53 -6.31 7.32
C ASN A 55 12.24 -4.96 7.20
N ILE A 56 11.62 -3.87 7.68
CA ILE A 56 12.27 -2.55 7.68
C ILE A 56 13.48 -2.54 8.61
N ARG A 57 13.39 -3.12 9.82
CA ARG A 57 14.54 -3.20 10.74
C ARG A 57 15.69 -4.02 10.18
N LYS A 58 15.41 -5.10 9.46
CA LYS A 58 16.45 -5.89 8.77
C LYS A 58 17.11 -5.12 7.63
N THR A 59 16.33 -4.33 6.89
CA THR A 59 16.82 -3.59 5.70
C THR A 59 17.59 -2.34 6.10
N VAL A 60 17.13 -1.66 7.15
CA VAL A 60 17.78 -0.47 7.72
C VAL A 60 18.73 -0.94 8.82
N ASN A 61 19.77 -1.69 8.45
CA ASN A 61 20.81 -2.03 9.40
C ASN A 61 21.74 -0.81 9.55
N LEU A 62 21.50 -0.01 10.59
CA LEU A 62 22.11 1.32 10.81
C LEU A 62 23.64 1.27 10.91
N GLU A 63 24.21 0.13 11.30
CA GLU A 63 25.66 -0.10 11.44
C GLU A 63 26.35 -0.35 10.09
N ALA A 64 25.61 -0.88 9.10
CA ALA A 64 26.13 -1.16 7.76
C ALA A 64 26.03 0.04 6.80
N LEU A 65 25.37 1.12 7.22
CA LEU A 65 25.21 2.32 6.39
C LEU A 65 26.51 3.13 6.39
N ALA A 66 27.19 3.12 5.24
CA ALA A 66 28.45 3.85 5.02
C ALA A 66 28.35 5.32 5.45
N ALA A 67 29.39 5.78 6.15
CA ALA A 67 29.54 7.17 6.57
C ALA A 67 29.42 8.11 5.36
N GLY A 68 28.51 9.08 5.42
CA GLY A 68 28.22 10.03 4.34
C GLY A 68 26.92 9.76 3.57
N THR A 69 26.27 8.60 3.77
CA THR A 69 24.98 8.32 3.14
C THR A 69 23.84 8.99 3.89
N ASN A 70 22.86 9.56 3.17
CA ASN A 70 21.68 10.17 3.77
C ASN A 70 20.77 9.11 4.40
N LYS A 71 21.02 8.79 5.67
CA LYS A 71 20.28 7.79 6.47
C LYS A 71 18.77 8.02 6.43
N ARG A 72 18.32 9.28 6.45
CA ARG A 72 16.89 9.65 6.40
C ARG A 72 16.23 9.19 5.10
N ARG A 73 16.85 9.51 3.96
CA ARG A 73 16.34 9.13 2.64
C ARG A 73 16.27 7.61 2.46
N ILE A 74 17.24 6.88 3.01
CA ILE A 74 17.24 5.41 2.98
C ILE A 74 16.06 4.86 3.76
N ILE A 75 15.79 5.38 4.96
CA ILE A 75 14.65 4.94 5.77
C ILE A 75 13.33 5.24 5.05
N GLU A 76 13.15 6.45 4.54
CA GLU A 76 11.95 6.84 3.78
C GLU A 76 11.72 5.93 2.56
N THR A 77 12.79 5.66 1.80
CA THR A 77 12.74 4.79 0.62
C THR A 77 12.41 3.35 1.03
N SER A 78 13.00 2.84 2.11
CA SER A 78 12.74 1.49 2.61
C SER A 78 11.30 1.34 3.10
N VAL A 79 10.76 2.34 3.80
CA VAL A 79 9.35 2.36 4.22
C VAL A 79 8.43 2.35 3.00
N GLY A 80 8.68 3.21 2.02
CA GLY A 80 7.89 3.25 0.78
C GLY A 80 7.92 1.93 0.02
N LYS A 81 9.11 1.31 -0.09
CA LYS A 81 9.27 -0.01 -0.73
C LYS A 81 8.51 -1.10 0.00
N GLU A 82 8.57 -1.16 1.33
CA GLU A 82 7.89 -2.20 2.10
C GLU A 82 6.36 -2.02 2.06
N LEU A 83 5.88 -0.77 2.06
CA LEU A 83 4.45 -0.48 1.85
C LEU A 83 3.96 -0.92 0.46
N CYS A 84 4.75 -0.66 -0.59
CA CYS A 84 4.43 -1.15 -1.94
C CYS A 84 4.44 -2.68 -2.00
N LYS A 85 5.42 -3.32 -1.39
CA LYS A 85 5.54 -4.79 -1.31
C LYS A 85 4.36 -5.42 -0.56
N MET A 86 3.83 -4.77 0.47
CA MET A 86 2.64 -5.21 1.19
C MET A 86 1.40 -5.27 0.29
N LEU A 87 1.30 -4.37 -0.69
CA LEU A 87 0.17 -4.29 -1.63
C LEU A 87 0.39 -5.08 -2.92
N ASP A 88 1.62 -5.57 -3.15
CA ASP A 88 1.94 -6.32 -4.34
C ASP A 88 1.38 -7.74 -4.28
N THR A 89 0.64 -8.12 -5.31
CA THR A 89 0.03 -9.45 -5.43
C THR A 89 0.85 -10.39 -6.30
N GLY A 90 1.93 -9.88 -6.94
CA GLY A 90 2.80 -10.64 -7.83
C GLY A 90 2.13 -11.14 -9.12
N LYS A 91 0.86 -10.79 -9.36
CA LYS A 91 0.09 -11.19 -10.53
C LYS A 91 -0.33 -9.97 -11.33
N PRO A 92 -0.17 -10.00 -12.67
CA PRO A 92 -0.66 -8.91 -13.50
C PRO A 92 -2.19 -8.84 -13.46
N ALA A 93 -2.71 -7.62 -13.59
CA ALA A 93 -4.15 -7.42 -13.72
C ALA A 93 -4.68 -8.10 -15.00
N PHE A 94 -5.95 -8.54 -14.95
CA PHE A 94 -6.62 -9.08 -16.12
C PHE A 94 -6.78 -8.02 -17.21
N VAL A 95 -6.46 -8.39 -18.47
CA VAL A 95 -6.60 -7.50 -19.63
C VAL A 95 -7.52 -8.15 -20.66
N PRO A 96 -8.69 -7.55 -20.97
CA PRO A 96 -9.60 -8.10 -21.96
C PRO A 96 -9.05 -7.96 -23.39
N LYS A 97 -9.29 -8.99 -24.22
CA LYS A 97 -8.85 -9.04 -25.62
C LYS A 97 -9.93 -8.52 -26.56
N LYS A 98 -9.59 -7.61 -27.49
CA LYS A 98 -10.53 -7.16 -28.53
C LYS A 98 -10.82 -8.28 -29.54
N GLY A 99 -12.02 -8.28 -30.11
CA GLY A 99 -12.44 -9.25 -31.13
C GLY A 99 -12.77 -10.66 -30.60
N LYS A 100 -12.67 -10.89 -29.28
CA LYS A 100 -13.08 -12.14 -28.63
C LYS A 100 -14.05 -11.84 -27.47
N PRO A 101 -15.01 -12.73 -27.17
CA PRO A 101 -15.82 -12.61 -25.97
C PRO A 101 -14.93 -12.79 -24.72
N ASN A 102 -15.00 -11.83 -23.80
CA ASN A 102 -14.31 -11.91 -22.50
C ASN A 102 -15.38 -12.05 -21.42
N VAL A 103 -15.49 -13.24 -20.82
CA VAL A 103 -16.47 -13.52 -19.76
C VAL A 103 -15.81 -13.23 -18.40
N VAL A 104 -16.44 -12.37 -17.61
CA VAL A 104 -15.96 -11.98 -16.27
C VAL A 104 -17.07 -12.23 -15.26
N MET A 105 -16.79 -13.03 -14.24
CA MET A 105 -17.73 -13.34 -13.16
C MET A 105 -17.40 -12.50 -11.91
N PHE A 106 -18.39 -11.78 -11.39
CA PHE A 106 -18.25 -11.00 -10.16
C PHE A 106 -18.74 -11.82 -8.97
N VAL A 107 -17.83 -12.16 -8.06
CA VAL A 107 -18.11 -12.93 -6.83
C VAL A 107 -17.73 -12.13 -5.59
N GLY A 108 -18.36 -12.42 -4.45
CA GLY A 108 -18.12 -11.71 -3.20
C GLY A 108 -19.27 -11.80 -2.20
N LEU A 109 -19.03 -11.36 -0.97
CA LEU A 109 -19.99 -11.39 0.14
C LEU A 109 -21.22 -10.49 -0.12
N GLN A 110 -22.31 -10.71 0.65
CA GLN A 110 -23.48 -9.82 0.59
C GLN A 110 -23.06 -8.39 0.93
N GLY A 111 -23.58 -7.41 0.20
CA GLY A 111 -23.26 -6.00 0.43
C GLY A 111 -21.88 -5.55 -0.07
N SER A 112 -21.06 -6.41 -0.66
CA SER A 112 -19.71 -6.05 -1.15
C SER A 112 -19.69 -5.18 -2.42
N GLY A 113 -20.85 -4.68 -2.87
CA GLY A 113 -20.96 -3.81 -4.05
C GLY A 113 -20.79 -4.50 -5.40
N LYS A 114 -21.06 -5.81 -5.52
CA LYS A 114 -20.91 -6.58 -6.78
C LYS A 114 -21.65 -5.94 -7.96
N THR A 115 -22.95 -5.68 -7.80
CA THR A 115 -23.81 -5.09 -8.84
C THR A 115 -23.35 -3.69 -9.22
N THR A 116 -22.93 -2.86 -8.25
CA THR A 116 -22.39 -1.53 -8.53
C THR A 116 -21.06 -1.62 -9.29
N THR A 117 -20.22 -2.59 -8.94
CA THR A 117 -18.89 -2.77 -9.51
C THR A 117 -18.98 -3.33 -10.92
N CYS A 118 -19.89 -4.27 -11.20
CA CYS A 118 -20.07 -4.80 -12.56
C CYS A 118 -20.53 -3.72 -13.53
N THR A 119 -21.43 -2.82 -13.12
CA THR A 119 -21.86 -1.68 -13.94
C THR A 119 -20.73 -0.68 -14.17
N LYS A 120 -19.94 -0.34 -13.14
CA LYS A 120 -18.76 0.53 -13.28
C LYS A 120 -17.71 -0.08 -14.23
N TYR A 121 -17.46 -1.38 -14.09
CA TYR A 121 -16.53 -2.11 -14.94
C TYR A 121 -17.00 -2.15 -16.40
N ALA A 122 -18.28 -2.44 -16.63
CA ALA A 122 -18.88 -2.40 -17.96
C ALA A 122 -18.74 -1.00 -18.58
N HIS A 123 -19.15 0.05 -17.85
CA HIS A 123 -19.04 1.44 -18.33
C HIS A 123 -17.60 1.86 -18.64
N TYR A 124 -16.65 1.46 -17.80
CA TYR A 124 -15.22 1.69 -18.03
C TYR A 124 -14.74 1.07 -19.35
N HIS A 125 -15.13 -0.17 -19.62
CA HIS A 125 -14.76 -0.86 -20.86
C HIS A 125 -15.53 -0.37 -22.08
N GLN A 126 -16.78 0.07 -21.92
CA GLN A 126 -17.55 0.73 -22.97
C GLN A 126 -16.84 1.99 -23.47
N ARG A 127 -16.36 2.84 -22.55
CA ARG A 127 -15.57 4.04 -22.88
C ARG A 127 -14.25 3.73 -23.61
N LYS A 128 -13.71 2.52 -23.43
CA LYS A 128 -12.52 2.02 -24.14
C LYS A 128 -12.83 1.34 -25.49
N GLY A 129 -14.08 1.39 -25.94
CA GLY A 129 -14.52 0.84 -27.22
C GLY A 129 -14.84 -0.65 -27.20
N PHE A 130 -15.04 -1.25 -26.02
CA PHE A 130 -15.60 -2.61 -25.91
C PHE A 130 -17.13 -2.56 -25.96
N LYS A 131 -17.76 -3.70 -26.27
CA LYS A 131 -19.22 -3.88 -26.23
C LYS A 131 -19.59 -4.79 -25.05
N PRO A 132 -19.64 -4.26 -23.81
CA PRO A 132 -19.99 -5.05 -22.64
C PRO A 132 -21.48 -5.41 -22.65
N SER A 133 -21.81 -6.57 -22.07
CA SER A 133 -23.17 -6.98 -21.74
C SER A 133 -23.20 -7.40 -20.27
N LEU A 134 -24.30 -7.14 -19.57
CA LEU A 134 -24.49 -7.51 -18.18
C LEU A 134 -25.49 -8.67 -18.10
N VAL A 135 -25.20 -9.61 -17.22
CA VAL A 135 -26.09 -10.72 -16.87
C VAL A 135 -26.35 -10.62 -15.38
N CYS A 136 -27.62 -10.53 -14.99
CA CYS A 136 -28.06 -10.38 -13.60
C CYS A 136 -28.51 -11.73 -13.04
#